data_AF-U6L2T8-F1
#
_entry.id   AF-U6L2T8-F1
#
_cell.length_a   1.000
_cell.length_b   1.000
_cell.length_c   1.000
_cell.angle_alpha   90.00
_cell.angle_beta   90.00
_cell.angle_gamma   90.00
#
_symmetry.space_group_name_H-M   'P 1'
#
loop_
_entity.id
_entity.type
_entity.pdbx_description
1 polymer ?
#
loop_
_entity_poly.entity_id
_entity_poly.type
_entity_poly.pdbx_seq_one_letter_code
_entity_poly.pdbx_strand_id
1 'polypeptide(L)'
;QQEQQKQQQQQKQQQQQKQRQQQEKEPAAAEGAAAAAAEQEREAPCAAEPAAAAAAAAAGQQQLSAAACEEWLRSLLQDSSYTRPRVLLLLPFRSAAKEVVDAMLQMLPPGFQVLNEKRYRASFGPSEEGGAAAAAAAAAAEQQQSFLKARRPRDFRATFGGSSSDNFSLGIRLSSKSISLCCSLQGSDILVASPLALRILTGAKGEAKREFDFLSSLEIIIIDRADIIALQNWQLLKEVLEVCNLPPQRYTSFDIRRLRPSMAAAVGQTDRQLVVCCSGRSSRFGALLQSFSANRRGCLQLFEPRLAAVCMPLDIPSRDLAAAAAAAAAAAAAASAGEQAGEAGERSEAAKAVAAADAAAAEVAAAAAAADAAILEAAEAAAAAGQPRGFVPATLRCSRAGAQQLFCLVSCKAFKHTQRDLINYFCSNVLPTLGGAASRVLLLVNSYLEICRLRVALKEHCISYTTCHEYTSNAKLSRARQSFLKGDVPVLITTSRFCFYRRYRLCGAKRIIMLGPPCSAEVYVHLVTESLPAAADGAAAAAAAAATGAAAAATGRVQGSVLCYFTAFQLQGLEQLMPLRQALQLLQMPKGRVVALS
;
A
#
# COMPACT_ATOMS: atom_id res chain seq x y z
N GLN A 1 3.45 46.20 -41.02
CA GLN A 1 3.82 44.89 -40.41
C GLN A 1 2.81 44.43 -39.35
N GLN A 2 2.44 45.25 -38.35
CA GLN A 2 1.44 44.85 -37.35
C GLN A 2 0.03 44.59 -37.94
N GLU A 3 -0.39 45.34 -38.95
CA GLU A 3 -1.67 45.10 -39.64
C GLU A 3 -1.67 43.80 -40.46
N GLN A 4 -0.55 43.46 -41.11
CA GLN A 4 -0.39 42.19 -41.81
C GLN A 4 -0.41 41.00 -40.84
N GLN A 5 0.13 41.14 -39.64
CA GLN A 5 0.03 40.12 -38.59
C GLN A 5 -1.40 39.95 -38.07
N LYS A 6 -2.16 41.05 -37.90
CA LYS A 6 -3.58 40.97 -37.54
C LYS A 6 -4.43 40.29 -38.61
N GLN A 7 -4.18 40.59 -39.90
CA GLN A 7 -4.88 39.94 -41.00
C GLN A 7 -4.56 38.44 -41.09
N GLN A 8 -3.31 38.04 -40.88
CA GLN A 8 -2.94 36.62 -40.83
C GLN A 8 -3.55 35.88 -39.63
N GLN A 9 -3.69 36.52 -38.47
CA GLN A 9 -4.36 35.93 -37.31
C GLN A 9 -5.87 35.77 -37.54
N GLN A 10 -6.53 36.74 -38.16
CA GLN A 10 -7.95 36.65 -38.50
C GLN A 10 -8.22 35.55 -39.53
N GLN A 11 -7.37 35.39 -40.54
CA GLN A 11 -7.50 34.30 -41.53
C GLN A 11 -7.33 32.92 -40.90
N LYS A 12 -6.39 32.76 -39.95
CA LYS A 12 -6.22 31.49 -39.21
C LYS A 12 -7.43 31.16 -38.33
N GLN A 13 -8.02 32.16 -37.67
CA GLN A 13 -9.24 31.95 -36.86
C GLN A 13 -10.45 31.54 -37.73
N GLN A 14 -10.61 32.16 -38.90
CA GLN A 14 -11.68 31.78 -39.84
C GLN A 14 -11.49 30.37 -40.42
N GLN A 15 -10.26 29.94 -40.69
CA GLN A 15 -9.98 28.57 -41.13
C GLN A 15 -10.27 27.54 -40.03
N GLN A 16 -9.94 27.83 -38.77
CA GLN A 16 -10.26 26.96 -37.65
C GLN A 16 -11.77 26.84 -37.39
N GLN A 17 -12.52 27.93 -37.55
CA GLN A 17 -13.99 27.88 -37.45
C GLN A 17 -14.63 27.07 -38.58
N LYS A 18 -14.13 27.19 -39.82
CA LYS A 18 -14.59 26.36 -40.94
C LYS A 18 -14.30 24.87 -40.74
N GLN A 19 -13.13 24.53 -40.16
CA GLN A 19 -12.80 23.13 -39.83
C GLN A 19 -13.69 22.57 -38.71
N ARG A 20 -14.02 23.38 -37.69
CA ARG A 20 -14.98 22.98 -36.64
C ARG A 20 -16.40 22.77 -37.20
N GLN A 21 -16.86 23.65 -38.08
CA GLN A 21 -18.16 23.51 -38.73
C GLN A 21 -18.22 22.33 -39.72
N GLN A 22 -17.07 21.93 -40.29
CA GLN A 22 -16.97 20.71 -41.10
C GLN A 22 -16.97 19.44 -40.24
N GLN A 23 -16.34 19.48 -39.06
CA GLN A 23 -16.39 18.37 -38.09
C GLN A 23 -17.78 18.21 -37.43
N GLU A 24 -18.54 19.30 -37.26
CA GLU A 24 -19.92 19.24 -36.75
C GLU A 24 -20.95 18.78 -37.81
N LYS A 25 -20.56 18.65 -39.09
CA LYS A 25 -21.45 18.26 -40.20
C LYS A 25 -21.28 16.82 -40.69
N GLU A 26 -20.45 16.00 -40.04
CA GLU A 26 -20.46 14.55 -40.31
C GLU A 26 -21.68 13.89 -39.61
N PRO A 27 -22.49 13.08 -40.31
CA PRO A 27 -23.80 12.68 -39.82
C PRO A 27 -23.72 11.60 -38.74
N ALA A 28 -24.43 11.86 -37.64
CA ALA A 28 -24.82 10.91 -36.60
C ALA A 28 -25.86 9.88 -37.12
N ALA A 29 -25.45 9.03 -38.08
CA ALA A 29 -26.33 8.06 -38.74
C ALA A 29 -25.82 6.60 -38.69
N ALA A 30 -24.95 6.24 -37.72
CA ALA A 30 -24.40 4.88 -37.62
C ALA A 30 -24.61 4.18 -36.25
N GLU A 31 -25.20 4.83 -35.24
CA GLU A 31 -25.36 4.22 -33.90
C GLU A 31 -26.76 3.61 -33.64
N GLY A 32 -27.73 3.77 -34.56
CA GLY A 32 -29.09 3.27 -34.38
C GLY A 32 -29.36 1.84 -34.87
N ALA A 33 -28.48 1.25 -35.69
CA ALA A 33 -28.74 -0.03 -36.34
C ALA A 33 -28.07 -1.25 -35.67
N ALA A 34 -27.04 -1.04 -34.83
CA ALA A 34 -26.32 -2.13 -34.18
C ALA A 34 -27.00 -2.64 -32.88
N ALA A 35 -27.91 -1.85 -32.29
CA ALA A 35 -28.61 -2.22 -31.07
C ALA A 35 -29.78 -3.20 -31.30
N ALA A 36 -30.40 -3.19 -32.49
CA ALA A 36 -31.56 -4.03 -32.79
C ALA A 36 -31.22 -5.48 -33.19
N ALA A 37 -29.96 -5.76 -33.56
CA ALA A 37 -29.52 -7.10 -33.95
C ALA A 37 -28.99 -7.94 -32.76
N ALA A 38 -28.77 -7.33 -31.60
CA ALA A 38 -28.19 -8.00 -30.43
C ALA A 38 -29.23 -8.58 -29.45
N GLU A 39 -30.53 -8.33 -29.67
CA GLU A 39 -31.61 -8.79 -28.77
C GLU A 39 -32.33 -10.07 -29.26
N GLN A 40 -31.96 -10.66 -30.40
CA GLN A 40 -32.64 -11.86 -30.95
C GLN A 40 -31.93 -13.21 -30.74
N GLU A 41 -30.76 -13.26 -30.07
CA GLU A 41 -30.05 -14.52 -29.80
C GLU A 41 -29.93 -14.89 -28.31
N ARG A 42 -30.84 -14.39 -27.46
CA ARG A 42 -30.89 -14.80 -26.05
C ARG A 42 -32.24 -15.39 -25.69
N GLU A 43 -32.48 -16.63 -26.09
CA GLU A 43 -33.38 -17.53 -25.37
C GLU A 43 -33.12 -18.99 -25.73
N ALA A 44 -32.36 -19.70 -24.87
CA ALA A 44 -32.45 -21.15 -24.72
C ALA A 44 -32.00 -21.55 -23.29
N PRO A 45 -32.78 -22.35 -22.55
CA PRO A 45 -32.54 -22.61 -21.13
C PRO A 45 -31.53 -23.74 -20.93
N CYS A 46 -30.64 -23.56 -19.95
CA CYS A 46 -29.73 -24.58 -19.45
C CYS A 46 -30.45 -25.39 -18.36
N ALA A 47 -30.99 -26.55 -18.71
CA ALA A 47 -31.38 -27.60 -17.76
C ALA A 47 -31.35 -28.96 -18.46
N ALA A 48 -30.26 -29.73 -18.27
CA ALA A 48 -30.28 -31.18 -18.43
C ALA A 48 -29.15 -31.84 -17.63
N GLU A 49 -29.55 -32.87 -16.90
CA GLU A 49 -28.89 -33.64 -15.85
C GLU A 49 -27.81 -34.66 -16.32
N PRO A 50 -27.07 -35.32 -15.40
CA PRO A 50 -25.80 -36.00 -15.69
C PRO A 50 -25.91 -37.38 -16.38
N ALA A 51 -27.04 -37.67 -17.04
CA ALA A 51 -27.26 -38.91 -17.78
C ALA A 51 -26.55 -38.94 -19.15
N ALA A 52 -26.16 -37.78 -19.69
CA ALA A 52 -25.50 -37.67 -21.00
C ALA A 52 -24.00 -38.05 -21.00
N ALA A 53 -23.36 -38.08 -19.82
CA ALA A 53 -21.93 -38.35 -19.71
C ALA A 53 -21.55 -39.82 -19.98
N ALA A 54 -22.48 -40.76 -19.74
CA ALA A 54 -22.24 -42.20 -19.97
C ALA A 54 -22.42 -42.60 -21.45
N ALA A 55 -23.23 -41.86 -22.22
CA ALA A 55 -23.46 -42.14 -23.64
C ALA A 55 -22.34 -41.63 -24.57
N ALA A 56 -21.54 -40.65 -24.12
CA ALA A 56 -20.45 -40.07 -24.89
C ALA A 56 -19.22 -40.99 -25.02
N ALA A 57 -19.08 -42.01 -24.17
CA ALA A 57 -17.95 -42.94 -24.19
C ALA A 57 -18.06 -44.03 -25.28
N ALA A 58 -19.23 -44.15 -25.94
CA ALA A 58 -19.49 -45.17 -26.97
C ALA A 58 -19.64 -44.59 -28.40
N ALA A 59 -19.45 -43.29 -28.58
CA ALA A 59 -19.45 -42.68 -29.91
C ALA A 59 -18.07 -42.87 -30.55
N GLY A 60 -18.02 -43.70 -31.60
CA GLY A 60 -16.82 -43.96 -32.39
C GLY A 60 -16.17 -42.69 -32.92
N GLN A 61 -14.89 -42.80 -33.29
CA GLN A 61 -14.07 -41.75 -33.88
C GLN A 61 -14.83 -40.96 -34.95
N GLN A 62 -15.46 -39.84 -34.55
CA GLN A 62 -16.07 -38.91 -35.48
C GLN A 62 -14.94 -38.24 -36.24
N GLN A 63 -14.88 -38.48 -37.56
CA GLN A 63 -13.97 -37.75 -38.43
C GLN A 63 -14.30 -36.26 -38.31
N LEU A 64 -13.33 -35.46 -37.84
CA LEU A 64 -13.47 -34.01 -37.73
C LEU A 64 -13.84 -33.45 -39.12
N SER A 65 -14.88 -32.62 -39.18
CA SER A 65 -15.28 -31.98 -40.45
C SER A 65 -14.13 -31.09 -40.97
N ALA A 66 -13.96 -31.00 -42.29
CA ALA A 66 -12.92 -30.16 -42.89
C ALA A 66 -12.98 -28.71 -42.40
N ALA A 67 -14.19 -28.18 -42.16
CA ALA A 67 -14.42 -26.86 -41.58
C ALA A 67 -13.92 -26.74 -40.12
N ALA A 68 -14.13 -27.77 -39.29
CA ALA A 68 -13.62 -27.78 -37.92
C ALA A 68 -12.08 -27.85 -37.88
N CYS A 69 -11.48 -28.63 -38.80
CA CYS A 69 -10.03 -28.67 -38.96
C CYS A 69 -9.47 -27.33 -39.45
N GLU A 70 -10.12 -26.68 -40.42
CA GLU A 70 -9.72 -25.33 -40.87
C GLU A 70 -9.84 -24.28 -39.77
N GLU A 71 -10.90 -24.31 -38.97
CA GLU A 71 -11.07 -23.37 -37.87
C GLU A 71 -10.03 -23.60 -36.78
N TRP A 72 -9.72 -24.86 -36.46
CA TRP A 72 -8.65 -25.22 -35.55
C TRP A 72 -7.27 -24.77 -36.07
N LEU A 73 -7.00 -24.95 -37.37
CA LEU A 73 -5.79 -24.46 -38.02
C LEU A 73 -5.72 -22.93 -38.02
N ARG A 74 -6.83 -22.21 -38.28
CA ARG A 74 -6.90 -20.75 -38.17
C ARG A 74 -6.59 -20.28 -36.74
N SER A 75 -7.12 -20.98 -35.73
CA SER A 75 -6.82 -20.70 -34.33
C SER A 75 -5.34 -20.92 -33.98
N LEU A 76 -4.66 -21.89 -34.61
CA LEU A 76 -3.22 -22.11 -34.45
C LEU A 76 -2.38 -21.05 -35.16
N LEU A 77 -2.88 -20.50 -36.28
CA LEU A 77 -2.22 -19.45 -37.06
C LEU A 77 -2.39 -18.05 -36.45
N GLN A 78 -3.46 -17.81 -35.69
CA GLN A 78 -3.80 -16.53 -35.04
C GLN A 78 -3.32 -16.48 -33.58
N ASP A 79 -2.02 -16.66 -33.39
CA ASP A 79 -1.37 -16.72 -32.08
C ASP A 79 -0.77 -15.39 -31.60
N SER A 80 -0.71 -14.38 -32.48
CA SER A 80 0.02 -13.13 -32.24
C SER A 80 -0.87 -12.01 -31.67
N SER A 81 -0.23 -10.98 -31.10
CA SER A 81 -0.89 -9.77 -30.57
C SER A 81 -0.24 -8.52 -31.15
N TYR A 82 -0.79 -7.34 -30.82
CA TYR A 82 -0.26 -6.05 -31.26
C TYR A 82 1.18 -5.81 -30.84
N THR A 83 1.51 -6.13 -29.60
CA THR A 83 2.79 -5.83 -28.97
C THR A 83 3.29 -7.02 -28.19
N ARG A 84 4.62 -7.08 -28.04
CA ARG A 84 5.31 -8.18 -27.38
C ARG A 84 4.99 -8.33 -25.88
N PRO A 85 4.87 -7.25 -25.08
CA PRO A 85 4.60 -7.39 -23.65
C PRO A 85 3.28 -8.10 -23.36
N ARG A 86 3.35 -9.14 -22.52
CA ARG A 86 2.18 -9.96 -22.11
C ARG A 86 1.86 -9.81 -20.64
N VAL A 87 2.88 -9.66 -19.81
CA VAL A 87 2.71 -9.59 -18.35
C VAL A 87 3.12 -8.22 -17.85
N LEU A 88 2.27 -7.62 -17.03
CA LEU A 88 2.56 -6.37 -16.32
C LEU A 88 2.51 -6.59 -14.81
N LEU A 89 3.62 -6.34 -14.14
CA LEU A 89 3.79 -6.35 -12.69
C LEU A 89 3.86 -4.91 -12.18
N LEU A 90 2.84 -4.51 -11.42
CA LEU A 90 2.74 -3.21 -10.78
C LEU A 90 3.14 -3.31 -9.32
N LEU A 91 4.20 -2.57 -8.96
CA LEU A 91 4.81 -2.59 -7.63
C LEU A 91 4.92 -1.16 -7.06
N PRO A 92 4.81 -0.98 -5.73
CA PRO A 92 4.85 0.35 -5.11
C PRO A 92 6.24 0.97 -5.12
N PHE A 93 7.27 0.20 -4.76
CA PHE A 93 8.64 0.70 -4.54
C PHE A 93 9.66 -0.05 -5.39
N ARG A 94 10.79 0.62 -5.64
CA ARG A 94 11.94 0.00 -6.30
C ARG A 94 12.49 -1.21 -5.54
N SER A 95 12.49 -1.19 -4.21
CA SER A 95 12.87 -2.35 -3.39
C SER A 95 11.97 -3.56 -3.63
N ALA A 96 10.65 -3.37 -3.70
CA ALA A 96 9.71 -4.44 -4.00
C ALA A 96 9.92 -5.00 -5.41
N ALA A 97 10.22 -4.13 -6.39
CA ALA A 97 10.61 -4.57 -7.74
C ALA A 97 11.90 -5.40 -7.74
N LYS A 98 12.87 -5.03 -6.91
CA LYS A 98 14.10 -5.81 -6.73
C LYS A 98 13.78 -7.18 -6.13
N GLU A 99 13.02 -7.24 -5.05
CA GLU A 99 12.62 -8.49 -4.38
C GLU A 99 11.94 -9.47 -5.34
N VAL A 100 11.00 -8.98 -6.16
CA VAL A 100 10.30 -9.82 -7.15
C VAL A 100 11.26 -10.33 -8.23
N VAL A 101 12.12 -9.47 -8.78
CA VAL A 101 13.06 -9.88 -9.83
C VAL A 101 14.13 -10.83 -9.29
N ASP A 102 14.67 -10.57 -8.10
CA ASP A 102 15.63 -11.47 -7.43
C ASP A 102 14.99 -12.83 -7.16
N ALA A 103 13.74 -12.88 -6.71
CA ALA A 103 12.99 -14.13 -6.55
C ALA A 103 12.79 -14.85 -7.90
N MET A 104 12.50 -14.12 -8.98
CA MET A 104 12.41 -14.72 -10.32
C MET A 104 13.76 -15.31 -10.76
N LEU A 105 14.87 -14.63 -10.47
CA LEU A 105 16.22 -15.12 -10.79
C LEU A 105 16.57 -16.39 -9.98
N GLN A 106 16.15 -16.47 -8.71
CA GLN A 106 16.34 -17.66 -7.86
C GLN A 106 15.55 -18.90 -8.36
N MET A 107 14.42 -18.68 -9.03
CA MET A 107 13.60 -19.76 -9.60
C MET A 107 14.09 -20.24 -10.98
N LEU A 108 15.13 -19.63 -11.55
CA LEU A 108 15.63 -20.03 -12.87
C LEU A 108 16.33 -21.40 -12.82
N PRO A 109 16.15 -22.25 -13.86
CA PRO A 109 16.88 -23.51 -13.97
C PRO A 109 18.40 -23.31 -13.99
N PRO A 110 19.19 -24.27 -13.46
CA PRO A 110 20.65 -24.22 -13.54
C PRO A 110 21.11 -24.21 -15.01
N GLY A 111 21.94 -23.22 -15.38
CA GLY A 111 22.45 -23.05 -16.76
C GLY A 111 21.76 -21.95 -17.58
N PHE A 112 20.77 -21.25 -17.03
CA PHE A 112 20.14 -20.10 -17.69
C PHE A 112 21.03 -18.86 -17.63
N GLN A 113 21.31 -18.23 -18.78
CA GLN A 113 22.19 -17.06 -18.83
C GLN A 113 21.43 -15.77 -18.49
N VAL A 114 21.99 -14.94 -17.61
CA VAL A 114 21.43 -13.61 -17.26
C VAL A 114 22.21 -12.52 -18.01
N LEU A 115 21.56 -11.88 -18.97
CA LEU A 115 22.12 -10.77 -19.75
C LEU A 115 21.77 -9.42 -19.09
N ASN A 116 22.67 -8.44 -19.23
CA ASN A 116 22.55 -7.07 -18.70
C ASN A 116 22.44 -6.98 -17.17
N GLU A 117 22.89 -7.99 -16.43
CA GLU A 117 22.82 -7.99 -14.97
C GLU A 117 23.52 -6.78 -14.34
N LYS A 118 24.67 -6.36 -14.88
CA LYS A 118 25.41 -5.16 -14.42
C LYS A 118 24.55 -3.89 -14.47
N ARG A 119 23.77 -3.71 -15.54
CA ARG A 119 22.88 -2.56 -15.71
C ARG A 119 21.68 -2.63 -14.74
N TYR A 120 21.17 -3.84 -14.53
CA TYR A 120 20.14 -4.08 -13.52
C TYR A 120 20.65 -3.76 -12.12
N ARG A 121 21.85 -4.23 -11.74
CA ARG A 121 22.46 -3.93 -10.44
C ARG A 121 22.79 -2.45 -10.27
N ALA A 122 23.25 -1.76 -11.32
CA ALA A 122 23.48 -0.31 -11.25
C ALA A 122 22.18 0.49 -11.06
N SER A 123 21.06 -0.03 -11.55
CA SER A 123 19.76 0.61 -11.39
C SER A 123 19.11 0.18 -10.06
N PHE A 124 18.74 -1.08 -9.90
CA PHE A 124 17.99 -1.59 -8.75
C PHE A 124 18.85 -2.07 -7.58
N GLY A 125 20.12 -2.37 -7.84
CA GLY A 125 21.07 -2.80 -6.83
C GLY A 125 21.85 -1.64 -6.18
N PRO A 126 22.65 -1.98 -5.17
CA PRO A 126 23.70 -1.09 -4.70
C PRO A 126 24.72 -0.91 -5.83
N SER A 127 24.94 0.32 -6.35
CA SER A 127 25.87 0.58 -7.46
C SER A 127 27.23 -0.12 -7.23
N GLU A 128 27.76 -0.85 -8.21
CA GLU A 128 28.98 -1.66 -8.08
C GLU A 128 30.26 -0.99 -8.62
N GLU A 129 30.35 0.34 -8.69
CA GLU A 129 31.65 0.96 -8.94
C GLU A 129 32.50 0.88 -7.67
N GLY A 130 33.33 -0.16 -7.59
CA GLY A 130 34.47 -0.33 -6.66
C GLY A 130 34.15 -0.08 -5.19
N GLY A 131 33.60 -1.07 -4.48
CA GLY A 131 33.34 -1.01 -3.03
C GLY A 131 31.90 -0.72 -2.64
N ALA A 132 31.02 -0.40 -3.60
CA ALA A 132 29.66 0.06 -3.30
C ALA A 132 28.55 -1.01 -3.23
N ALA A 133 28.80 -2.28 -3.59
CA ALA A 133 27.93 -3.40 -3.22
C ALA A 133 27.87 -3.57 -1.69
N ALA A 134 29.05 -3.50 -1.06
CA ALA A 134 29.18 -3.35 0.38
C ALA A 134 28.67 -1.99 0.84
N ALA A 135 28.90 -0.88 0.13
CA ALA A 135 28.46 0.45 0.57
C ALA A 135 26.96 0.72 0.48
N ALA A 136 26.18 0.02 -0.36
CA ALA A 136 24.72 0.20 -0.41
C ALA A 136 23.92 -0.99 0.16
N ALA A 137 24.53 -2.17 0.32
CA ALA A 137 24.14 -3.06 1.42
C ALA A 137 24.43 -2.40 2.77
N ALA A 138 25.56 -1.67 2.91
CA ALA A 138 25.85 -0.82 4.04
C ALA A 138 24.94 0.39 4.07
N ALA A 139 24.55 1.04 2.97
CA ALA A 139 23.58 2.14 3.02
C ALA A 139 22.18 1.66 3.39
N ALA A 140 21.77 0.47 2.92
CA ALA A 140 20.53 -0.16 3.37
C ALA A 140 20.64 -0.62 4.84
N ALA A 141 21.80 -1.15 5.26
CA ALA A 141 22.07 -1.52 6.64
C ALA A 141 22.24 -0.28 7.55
N GLU A 142 22.74 0.84 7.05
CA GLU A 142 22.90 2.13 7.71
C GLU A 142 21.54 2.81 7.81
N GLN A 143 20.70 2.71 6.78
CA GLN A 143 19.30 3.12 6.82
C GLN A 143 18.54 2.27 7.83
N GLN A 144 18.72 0.95 7.82
CA GLN A 144 18.15 0.05 8.81
C GLN A 144 18.68 0.37 10.21
N GLN A 145 19.97 0.65 10.38
CA GLN A 145 20.56 1.10 11.64
C GLN A 145 20.01 2.47 12.06
N SER A 146 19.75 3.39 11.13
CA SER A 146 19.11 4.67 11.43
C SER A 146 17.66 4.47 11.88
N PHE A 147 16.96 3.49 11.30
CA PHE A 147 15.62 3.09 11.71
C PHE A 147 15.64 2.38 13.06
N LEU A 148 16.68 1.60 13.37
CA LEU A 148 16.89 1.00 14.67
C LEU A 148 17.18 2.06 15.75
N LYS A 149 18.05 3.03 15.46
CA LYS A 149 18.31 4.20 16.31
C LYS A 149 17.04 5.01 16.55
N ALA A 150 16.22 5.17 15.51
CA ALA A 150 14.90 5.82 15.61
C ALA A 150 13.79 4.89 16.16
N ARG A 151 14.14 3.68 16.61
CA ARG A 151 13.27 2.64 17.17
C ARG A 151 11.99 2.42 16.33
N ARG A 152 12.17 2.35 15.01
CA ARG A 152 11.10 2.04 14.05
C ARG A 152 10.70 0.56 14.14
N PRO A 153 9.40 0.25 14.05
CA PRO A 153 8.93 -1.13 14.14
C PRO A 153 9.35 -1.96 12.91
N ARG A 154 9.27 -3.30 13.03
CA ARG A 154 9.82 -4.26 12.04
C ARG A 154 9.13 -4.18 10.69
N ASP A 155 7.82 -4.06 10.70
CA ASP A 155 6.97 -3.80 9.53
C ASP A 155 7.46 -2.61 8.69
N PHE A 156 7.79 -1.51 9.36
CA PHE A 156 8.31 -0.32 8.70
C PHE A 156 9.64 -0.60 8.02
N ARG A 157 10.53 -1.35 8.68
CA ARG A 157 11.82 -1.75 8.11
C ARG A 157 11.69 -2.75 6.97
N ALA A 158 10.73 -3.67 7.04
CA ALA A 158 10.45 -4.60 5.94
C ALA A 158 9.91 -3.87 4.70
N THR A 159 9.08 -2.84 4.92
CA THR A 159 8.47 -2.09 3.82
C THR A 159 9.42 -1.04 3.22
N PHE A 160 10.16 -0.31 4.08
CA PHE A 160 10.97 0.86 3.71
C PHE A 160 12.49 0.64 3.86
N GLY A 161 12.94 -0.57 4.17
CA GLY A 161 14.36 -0.89 4.38
C GLY A 161 15.23 -0.81 3.13
N GLY A 162 14.62 -0.67 1.95
CA GLY A 162 15.33 -0.48 0.69
C GLY A 162 14.97 0.83 -0.01
N SER A 163 15.32 0.92 -1.29
CA SER A 163 15.01 2.09 -2.11
C SER A 163 13.50 2.33 -2.21
N SER A 164 13.05 3.36 -1.51
CA SER A 164 11.63 3.80 -1.46
C SER A 164 11.27 4.73 -2.62
N SER A 165 11.94 4.58 -3.77
CA SER A 165 11.67 5.38 -4.97
C SER A 165 10.50 4.81 -5.75
N ASP A 166 9.54 5.67 -6.09
CA ASP A 166 8.30 5.34 -6.79
C ASP A 166 8.40 5.56 -8.31
N ASN A 167 9.57 5.93 -8.84
CA ASN A 167 9.80 6.14 -10.27
C ASN A 167 10.75 5.08 -10.83
N PHE A 168 10.19 3.99 -11.35
CA PHE A 168 10.96 2.94 -12.01
C PHE A 168 10.13 2.21 -13.07
N SER A 169 10.81 1.80 -14.14
CA SER A 169 10.29 0.87 -15.14
C SER A 169 11.42 -0.05 -15.60
N LEU A 170 11.08 -1.32 -15.82
CA LEU A 170 12.01 -2.37 -16.18
C LEU A 170 11.32 -3.31 -17.17
N GLY A 171 11.91 -3.46 -18.36
CA GLY A 171 11.53 -4.49 -19.31
C GLY A 171 12.39 -5.73 -19.13
N ILE A 172 11.76 -6.89 -19.06
CA ILE A 172 12.42 -8.21 -19.02
C ILE A 172 12.02 -8.96 -20.29
N ARG A 173 13.01 -9.50 -20.99
CA ARG A 173 12.80 -10.35 -22.16
C ARG A 173 13.27 -11.76 -21.85
N LEU A 174 12.43 -12.74 -22.19
CA LEU A 174 12.70 -14.16 -22.03
C LEU A 174 13.09 -14.75 -23.37
N SER A 175 14.13 -15.60 -23.35
CA SER A 175 14.54 -16.44 -24.47
C SER A 175 14.66 -17.87 -23.98
N SER A 176 14.76 -18.85 -24.87
CA SER A 176 14.77 -20.27 -24.50
C SER A 176 15.89 -20.66 -23.53
N LYS A 177 17.03 -19.95 -23.53
CA LYS A 177 18.20 -20.23 -22.68
C LYS A 177 18.73 -19.02 -21.91
N SER A 178 18.12 -17.85 -22.06
CA SER A 178 18.62 -16.61 -21.47
C SER A 178 17.52 -15.65 -21.08
N ILE A 179 17.73 -14.92 -19.98
CA ILE A 179 16.91 -13.78 -19.55
C ILE A 179 17.71 -12.51 -19.79
N SER A 180 17.14 -11.55 -20.52
CA SER A 180 17.74 -10.23 -20.66
C SER A 180 16.98 -9.21 -19.83
N LEU A 181 17.68 -8.64 -18.86
CA LEU A 181 17.16 -7.59 -17.99
C LEU A 181 17.35 -6.21 -18.64
N CYS A 182 16.56 -5.23 -18.21
CA CYS A 182 16.66 -3.83 -18.64
C CYS A 182 16.53 -3.62 -20.16
N CYS A 183 15.62 -4.35 -20.80
CA CYS A 183 15.25 -4.14 -22.19
C CYS A 183 14.31 -2.93 -22.34
N SER A 184 14.15 -2.44 -23.58
CA SER A 184 13.12 -1.45 -23.89
C SER A 184 11.72 -2.05 -23.68
N LEU A 185 10.76 -1.22 -23.26
CA LEU A 185 9.42 -1.66 -22.87
C LEU A 185 8.62 -2.28 -24.02
N GLN A 186 8.80 -1.80 -25.25
CA GLN A 186 8.16 -2.37 -26.43
C GLN A 186 8.74 -3.76 -26.79
N GLY A 187 10.01 -3.99 -26.45
CA GLY A 187 10.74 -5.22 -26.78
C GLY A 187 10.76 -6.27 -25.67
N SER A 188 10.17 -6.00 -24.51
CA SER A 188 10.11 -6.93 -23.38
C SER A 188 8.88 -7.83 -23.41
N ASP A 189 8.97 -8.98 -22.75
CA ASP A 189 7.85 -9.92 -22.56
C ASP A 189 7.12 -9.63 -21.24
N ILE A 190 7.88 -9.26 -20.20
CA ILE A 190 7.40 -8.91 -18.86
C ILE A 190 7.79 -7.46 -18.55
N LEU A 191 6.82 -6.67 -18.10
CA LEU A 191 7.00 -5.30 -17.66
C LEU A 191 6.91 -5.26 -16.14
N VAL A 192 7.93 -4.70 -15.49
CA VAL A 192 7.93 -4.42 -14.05
C VAL A 192 8.02 -2.91 -13.88
N ALA A 193 6.98 -2.28 -13.37
CA ALA A 193 6.95 -0.82 -13.28
C ALA A 193 6.10 -0.32 -12.12
N SER A 194 6.36 0.92 -11.71
CA SER A 194 5.43 1.62 -10.82
C SER A 194 4.29 2.27 -11.62
N PRO A 195 3.11 2.45 -11.01
CA PRO A 195 2.01 3.19 -11.63
C PRO A 195 2.41 4.61 -12.04
N LEU A 196 3.27 5.27 -11.25
CA LEU A 196 3.77 6.61 -11.54
C LEU A 196 4.67 6.63 -12.78
N ALA A 197 5.62 5.71 -12.89
CA ALA A 197 6.53 5.64 -14.03
C ALA A 197 5.77 5.37 -15.32
N LEU A 198 4.81 4.44 -15.29
CA LEU A 198 3.95 4.19 -16.44
C LEU A 198 3.13 5.42 -16.80
N ARG A 199 2.58 6.14 -15.83
CA ARG A 199 1.81 7.34 -16.12
C ARG A 199 2.64 8.45 -16.77
N ILE A 200 3.91 8.58 -16.40
CA ILE A 200 4.86 9.51 -17.02
C ILE A 200 5.14 9.08 -18.47
N LEU A 201 5.32 7.78 -18.71
CA LEU A 201 5.60 7.23 -20.04
C LEU A 201 4.38 7.30 -20.97
N THR A 202 3.20 6.97 -20.47
CA THR A 202 1.97 6.95 -21.26
C THR A 202 1.45 8.35 -21.55
N GLY A 203 1.87 9.39 -20.83
CA GLY A 203 1.33 10.73 -20.98
C GLY A 203 -0.15 10.87 -20.56
N ALA A 204 -0.63 12.11 -20.47
CA ALA A 204 -2.01 12.43 -20.13
C ALA A 204 -2.95 12.23 -21.32
N LYS A 205 -4.25 12.06 -21.05
CA LYS A 205 -5.27 12.06 -22.11
C LYS A 205 -5.24 13.43 -22.82
N GLY A 206 -4.95 13.43 -24.13
CA GLY A 206 -4.88 14.64 -24.96
C GLY A 206 -3.48 15.17 -25.27
N GLU A 207 -2.43 14.58 -24.71
CA GLU A 207 -1.04 14.92 -25.10
C GLU A 207 -0.67 14.28 -26.44
N ALA A 208 0.02 15.02 -27.31
CA ALA A 208 0.38 14.56 -28.65
C ALA A 208 1.45 13.44 -28.67
N LYS A 209 2.26 13.32 -27.61
CA LYS A 209 3.30 12.28 -27.45
C LYS A 209 2.86 11.21 -26.46
N ARG A 210 1.67 10.65 -26.69
CA ARG A 210 1.11 9.59 -25.86
C ARG A 210 1.59 8.22 -26.35
N GLU A 211 2.47 7.56 -25.62
CA GLU A 211 2.98 6.24 -25.99
C GLU A 211 2.39 5.17 -25.07
N PHE A 212 1.31 4.51 -25.51
CA PHE A 212 0.67 3.43 -24.75
C PHE A 212 0.57 2.10 -25.50
N ASP A 213 1.05 2.06 -26.75
CA ASP A 213 0.95 0.88 -27.62
C ASP A 213 1.56 -0.39 -26.97
N PHE A 214 2.61 -0.23 -26.16
CA PHE A 214 3.26 -1.35 -25.44
C PHE A 214 2.37 -1.99 -24.35
N LEU A 215 1.24 -1.37 -23.98
CA LEU A 215 0.26 -1.90 -23.03
C LEU A 215 -0.97 -2.52 -23.71
N SER A 216 -1.04 -2.51 -25.04
CA SER A 216 -2.20 -2.96 -25.81
C SER A 216 -2.44 -4.47 -25.79
N SER A 217 -1.42 -5.28 -25.48
CA SER A 217 -1.47 -6.76 -25.61
C SER A 217 -1.35 -7.53 -24.29
N LEU A 218 -1.59 -6.87 -23.16
CA LEU A 218 -1.41 -7.48 -21.84
C LEU A 218 -2.42 -8.61 -21.60
N GLU A 219 -1.91 -9.78 -21.25
CA GLU A 219 -2.70 -10.95 -20.88
C GLU A 219 -2.84 -11.07 -19.36
N ILE A 220 -1.80 -10.70 -18.60
CA ILE A 220 -1.80 -10.79 -17.15
C ILE A 220 -1.34 -9.45 -16.58
N ILE A 221 -2.13 -8.88 -15.67
CA ILE A 221 -1.75 -7.74 -14.83
C ILE A 221 -1.76 -8.20 -13.39
N ILE A 222 -0.62 -8.08 -12.71
CA ILE A 222 -0.47 -8.37 -11.29
C ILE A 222 -0.17 -7.05 -10.58
N ILE A 223 -1.04 -6.69 -9.65
CA ILE A 223 -0.85 -5.56 -8.73
C ILE A 223 -0.44 -6.15 -7.39
N ASP A 224 0.82 -6.01 -7.03
CA ASP A 224 1.32 -6.48 -5.74
C ASP A 224 1.39 -5.34 -4.72
N ARG A 225 1.17 -5.68 -3.44
CA ARG A 225 1.03 -4.75 -2.30
C ARG A 225 0.11 -3.56 -2.61
N ALA A 226 -1.10 -3.87 -3.08
CA ALA A 226 -2.08 -2.87 -3.52
C ALA A 226 -2.52 -1.88 -2.42
N ASP A 227 -2.42 -2.30 -1.15
CA ASP A 227 -2.59 -1.48 0.06
C ASP A 227 -1.59 -0.33 0.14
N ILE A 228 -0.32 -0.59 -0.17
CA ILE A 228 0.72 0.44 -0.21
C ILE A 228 0.51 1.38 -1.41
N ILE A 229 0.18 0.83 -2.58
CA ILE A 229 -0.12 1.63 -3.78
C ILE A 229 -1.32 2.56 -3.53
N ALA A 230 -2.35 2.07 -2.81
CA ALA A 230 -3.50 2.88 -2.40
C ALA A 230 -3.11 4.04 -1.47
N LEU A 231 -2.04 3.88 -0.70
CA LEU A 231 -1.45 4.93 0.13
C LEU A 231 -0.51 5.86 -0.65
N GLN A 232 -0.12 5.59 -1.89
CA GLN A 232 0.70 6.49 -2.73
C GLN A 232 -0.18 7.43 -3.57
N ASN A 233 -0.79 6.92 -4.63
CA ASN A 233 -1.75 7.65 -5.43
C ASN A 233 -2.63 6.67 -6.21
N TRP A 234 -3.82 6.43 -5.66
CA TRP A 234 -4.79 5.50 -6.24
C TRP A 234 -5.26 5.91 -7.64
N GLN A 235 -5.24 7.21 -7.94
CA GLN A 235 -5.71 7.73 -9.22
C GLN A 235 -4.76 7.33 -10.36
N LEU A 236 -3.44 7.35 -10.13
CA LEU A 236 -2.46 6.94 -11.14
C LEU A 236 -2.67 5.48 -11.57
N LEU A 237 -2.98 4.60 -10.61
CA LEU A 237 -3.26 3.19 -10.89
C LEU A 237 -4.49 3.04 -11.80
N LYS A 238 -5.58 3.76 -11.51
CA LYS A 238 -6.78 3.74 -12.36
C LYS A 238 -6.47 4.25 -13.77
N GLU A 239 -5.75 5.36 -13.88
CA GLU A 239 -5.37 5.93 -15.17
C GLU A 239 -4.51 4.97 -16.00
N VAL A 240 -3.63 4.18 -15.38
CA VAL A 240 -2.86 3.14 -16.08
C VAL A 240 -3.79 2.02 -16.57
N LEU A 241 -4.68 1.51 -15.70
CA LEU A 241 -5.60 0.42 -16.06
C LEU A 241 -6.62 0.79 -17.15
N GLU A 242 -7.02 2.06 -17.22
CA GLU A 242 -7.87 2.60 -18.30
C GLU A 242 -7.20 2.55 -19.66
N VAL A 243 -5.87 2.52 -19.70
CA VAL A 243 -5.07 2.58 -20.93
C VAL A 243 -4.62 1.19 -21.39
N CYS A 244 -4.54 0.24 -20.46
CA CYS A 244 -4.22 -1.14 -20.76
C CYS A 244 -5.23 -1.76 -21.74
N ASN A 245 -4.72 -2.51 -22.73
CA ASN A 245 -5.51 -3.23 -23.73
C ASN A 245 -6.37 -2.37 -24.66
N LEU A 246 -6.08 -1.07 -24.76
CA LEU A 246 -6.61 -0.26 -25.86
C LEU A 246 -5.91 -0.61 -27.17
N PRO A 247 -6.60 -0.55 -28.32
CA PRO A 247 -5.95 -0.74 -29.61
C PRO A 247 -4.83 0.28 -29.79
N PRO A 248 -3.67 -0.13 -30.36
CA PRO A 248 -2.54 0.77 -30.55
C PRO A 248 -2.90 1.89 -31.53
N GLN A 249 -2.34 3.08 -31.33
CA GLN A 249 -2.54 4.21 -32.26
C GLN A 249 -1.61 4.10 -33.46
N ARG A 250 -0.39 3.63 -33.22
CA ARG A 250 0.60 3.38 -34.28
C ARG A 250 0.55 1.92 -34.66
N TYR A 251 0.30 1.67 -35.94
CA TYR A 251 0.53 0.35 -36.54
C TYR A 251 2.04 0.10 -36.58
N THR A 252 2.54 -0.50 -35.50
CA THR A 252 3.88 -1.08 -35.45
C THR A 252 3.90 -2.38 -36.27
N SER A 253 5.08 -2.99 -36.43
CA SER A 253 5.34 -4.16 -37.28
C SER A 253 4.70 -5.48 -36.81
N PHE A 254 3.42 -5.47 -36.41
CA PHE A 254 2.67 -6.68 -36.09
C PHE A 254 1.91 -7.19 -37.33
N ASP A 255 1.84 -8.51 -37.47
CA ASP A 255 1.16 -9.13 -38.61
C ASP A 255 -0.34 -9.27 -38.32
N ILE A 256 -1.14 -8.47 -39.01
CA ILE A 256 -2.60 -8.43 -38.86
C ILE A 256 -3.22 -9.82 -39.11
N ARG A 257 -2.62 -10.63 -40.01
CA ARG A 257 -3.17 -11.94 -40.38
C ARG A 257 -3.08 -12.95 -39.24
N ARG A 258 -2.11 -12.78 -38.35
CA ARG A 258 -1.86 -13.64 -37.19
C ARG A 258 -2.45 -13.06 -35.91
N LEU A 259 -3.18 -11.95 -35.98
CA LEU A 259 -3.73 -11.30 -34.80
C LEU A 259 -4.88 -12.15 -34.22
N ARG A 260 -4.89 -12.34 -32.90
CA ARG A 260 -5.99 -13.04 -32.21
C ARG A 260 -7.34 -12.39 -32.51
N PRO A 261 -8.42 -13.16 -32.75
CA PRO A 261 -9.76 -12.63 -33.04
C PRO A 261 -10.27 -11.63 -32.00
N SER A 262 -10.04 -11.90 -30.72
CA SER A 262 -10.43 -11.02 -29.62
C SER A 262 -9.71 -9.68 -29.64
N MET A 263 -8.43 -9.68 -30.01
CA MET A 263 -7.65 -8.46 -30.19
C MET A 263 -8.13 -7.73 -31.43
N ALA A 264 -8.30 -8.42 -32.56
CA ALA A 264 -8.82 -7.83 -33.81
C ALA A 264 -10.20 -7.15 -33.62
N ALA A 265 -11.08 -7.73 -32.80
CA ALA A 265 -12.38 -7.16 -32.44
C ALA A 265 -12.30 -6.01 -31.41
N ALA A 266 -11.11 -5.62 -30.95
CA ALA A 266 -10.87 -4.66 -29.87
C ALA A 266 -11.49 -5.07 -28.51
N VAL A 267 -11.70 -6.37 -28.28
CA VAL A 267 -12.26 -6.95 -27.05
C VAL A 267 -11.17 -7.62 -26.19
N GLY A 268 -9.90 -7.27 -26.42
CA GLY A 268 -8.74 -7.85 -25.74
C GLY A 268 -8.74 -7.71 -24.20
N GLN A 269 -9.50 -6.76 -23.66
CA GLN A 269 -9.71 -6.62 -22.21
C GLN A 269 -10.41 -7.83 -21.57
N THR A 270 -11.17 -8.61 -22.34
CA THR A 270 -11.92 -9.77 -21.82
C THR A 270 -11.07 -11.02 -21.60
N ASP A 271 -9.94 -11.10 -22.31
CA ASP A 271 -8.99 -12.20 -22.21
C ASP A 271 -7.94 -11.94 -21.12
N ARG A 272 -7.89 -10.72 -20.58
CA ARG A 272 -6.93 -10.31 -19.56
C ARG A 272 -7.30 -10.88 -18.18
N GLN A 273 -6.33 -11.44 -17.49
CA GLN A 273 -6.40 -11.76 -16.07
C GLN A 273 -5.83 -10.61 -15.22
N LEU A 274 -6.64 -10.09 -14.30
CA LEU A 274 -6.21 -9.09 -13.31
C LEU A 274 -6.10 -9.74 -11.93
N VAL A 275 -4.90 -9.72 -11.36
CA VAL A 275 -4.58 -10.26 -10.03
C VAL A 275 -4.20 -9.10 -9.10
N VAL A 276 -4.83 -9.04 -7.93
CA VAL A 276 -4.58 -7.98 -6.93
C VAL A 276 -4.20 -8.63 -5.60
N CYS A 277 -2.97 -8.42 -5.17
CA CYS A 277 -2.46 -8.89 -3.87
C CYS A 277 -2.53 -7.75 -2.85
N CYS A 278 -3.13 -8.00 -1.70
CA CYS A 278 -3.26 -7.04 -0.61
C CYS A 278 -3.27 -7.74 0.75
N SER A 279 -2.83 -7.04 1.80
CA SER A 279 -2.80 -7.56 3.18
C SER A 279 -4.19 -7.73 3.81
N GLY A 280 -5.20 -7.00 3.35
CA GLY A 280 -6.57 -7.08 3.87
C GLY A 280 -7.63 -6.63 2.87
N ARG A 281 -8.89 -6.95 3.18
CA ARG A 281 -10.02 -6.57 2.32
C ARG A 281 -10.17 -5.05 2.27
N SER A 282 -10.51 -4.54 1.07
CA SER A 282 -10.91 -3.16 0.90
C SER A 282 -11.97 -3.04 -0.19
N SER A 283 -12.96 -2.19 0.05
CA SER A 283 -14.03 -1.88 -0.89
C SER A 283 -13.47 -1.17 -2.12
N ARG A 284 -12.34 -0.47 -1.96
CA ARG A 284 -11.59 0.13 -3.06
C ARG A 284 -11.06 -0.92 -4.05
N PHE A 285 -10.56 -2.06 -3.55
CA PHE A 285 -10.05 -3.13 -4.39
C PHE A 285 -11.18 -3.91 -5.05
N GLY A 286 -12.26 -4.19 -4.31
CA GLY A 286 -13.46 -4.80 -4.89
C GLY A 286 -14.05 -3.96 -6.02
N ALA A 287 -14.17 -2.65 -5.83
CA ALA A 287 -14.63 -1.73 -6.86
C ALA A 287 -13.67 -1.67 -8.07
N LEU A 288 -12.35 -1.68 -7.84
CA LEU A 288 -11.37 -1.71 -8.93
C LEU A 288 -11.50 -2.97 -9.77
N LEU A 289 -11.64 -4.14 -9.13
CA LEU A 289 -11.87 -5.39 -9.86
C LEU A 289 -13.14 -5.29 -10.70
N GLN A 290 -14.26 -4.87 -10.12
CA GLN A 290 -15.53 -4.72 -10.86
C GLN A 290 -15.45 -3.73 -12.03
N SER A 291 -14.69 -2.63 -11.90
CA SER A 291 -14.57 -1.63 -12.96
C SER A 291 -13.61 -2.04 -14.08
N PHE A 292 -12.56 -2.82 -13.79
CA PHE A 292 -11.47 -3.09 -14.73
C PHE A 292 -11.32 -4.58 -15.10
N SER A 293 -12.12 -5.49 -14.56
CA SER A 293 -12.16 -6.90 -14.98
C SER A 293 -13.37 -7.15 -15.86
N ALA A 294 -13.13 -7.46 -17.14
CA ALA A 294 -14.16 -7.88 -18.11
C ALA A 294 -14.07 -9.40 -18.39
N ASN A 295 -13.69 -10.18 -17.38
CA ASN A 295 -13.29 -11.58 -17.53
C ASN A 295 -14.44 -12.46 -18.04
N ARG A 296 -14.16 -13.36 -19.00
CA ARG A 296 -15.15 -14.34 -19.50
C ARG A 296 -15.54 -15.42 -18.47
N ARG A 297 -14.62 -15.79 -17.56
CA ARG A 297 -14.76 -16.92 -16.60
C ARG A 297 -15.10 -16.50 -15.16
N GLY A 298 -15.42 -15.23 -14.93
CA GLY A 298 -15.82 -14.71 -13.62
C GLY A 298 -14.69 -14.15 -12.75
N CYS A 299 -14.93 -14.06 -11.44
CA CYS A 299 -14.06 -13.45 -10.45
C CYS A 299 -13.94 -14.35 -9.20
N LEU A 300 -12.71 -14.57 -8.74
CA LEU A 300 -12.41 -15.33 -7.53
C LEU A 300 -11.78 -14.40 -6.49
N GLN A 301 -12.35 -14.38 -5.28
CA GLN A 301 -11.79 -13.67 -4.14
C GLN A 301 -11.33 -14.67 -3.08
N LEU A 302 -10.02 -14.85 -2.97
CA LEU A 302 -9.41 -15.65 -1.92
C LEU A 302 -9.18 -14.75 -0.70
N PHE A 303 -9.78 -15.12 0.42
CA PHE A 303 -9.62 -14.39 1.67
C PHE A 303 -9.67 -15.34 2.86
N GLU A 304 -8.58 -15.33 3.64
CA GLU A 304 -8.54 -16.06 4.89
C GLU A 304 -8.79 -15.08 6.06
N PRO A 305 -9.96 -15.12 6.71
CA PRO A 305 -10.31 -14.17 7.78
C PRO A 305 -9.41 -14.28 9.01
N ARG A 306 -8.75 -15.43 9.19
CA ARG A 306 -7.78 -15.65 10.27
C ARG A 306 -6.50 -14.88 10.07
N LEU A 307 -6.11 -14.61 8.83
CA LEU A 307 -4.92 -13.84 8.46
C LEU A 307 -5.20 -12.33 8.36
N ALA A 308 -6.46 -11.92 8.30
CA ALA A 308 -6.85 -10.52 8.09
C ALA A 308 -6.67 -9.62 9.32
N ALA A 309 -7.00 -10.14 10.50
CA ALA A 309 -6.82 -9.43 11.77
C ALA A 309 -5.36 -9.43 12.25
N VAL A 310 -4.47 -10.06 11.50
CA VAL A 310 -3.12 -10.38 11.92
C VAL A 310 -2.23 -9.18 11.70
N CYS A 311 -1.76 -8.60 12.79
CA CYS A 311 -0.46 -7.97 12.75
C CYS A 311 0.60 -9.07 12.67
N MET A 312 1.67 -8.87 11.90
CA MET A 312 2.87 -9.73 11.91
C MET A 312 3.22 -10.16 13.36
N PRO A 313 3.55 -11.44 13.62
CA PRO A 313 3.57 -12.02 14.96
C PRO A 313 4.39 -11.18 15.95
N LEU A 314 4.01 -11.24 17.23
CA LEU A 314 4.78 -10.64 18.31
C LEU A 314 6.22 -11.20 18.30
N ASP A 315 7.14 -10.26 18.52
CA ASP A 315 8.49 -10.40 19.10
C ASP A 315 9.63 -10.87 18.20
N ILE A 316 10.25 -9.88 17.51
CA ILE A 316 11.67 -9.88 17.16
C ILE A 316 12.18 -8.42 17.14
N PRO A 317 12.89 -7.92 18.17
CA PRO A 317 14.00 -7.01 17.90
C PRO A 317 14.96 -7.76 16.97
N SER A 318 15.16 -7.23 15.76
CA SER A 318 15.96 -7.86 14.71
C SER A 318 17.26 -8.42 15.26
N ARG A 319 17.68 -9.60 14.80
CA ARG A 319 19.01 -10.23 15.02
C ARG A 319 20.17 -9.22 14.94
N ASP A 320 19.99 -8.14 14.18
CA ASP A 320 20.98 -7.08 13.96
C ASP A 320 21.06 -6.01 15.09
N LEU A 321 20.11 -5.96 16.02
CA LEU A 321 20.23 -5.15 17.25
C LEU A 321 21.22 -5.79 18.23
N ALA A 322 21.34 -7.12 18.23
CA ALA A 322 22.37 -7.83 18.97
C ALA A 322 23.77 -7.61 18.35
N ALA A 323 23.87 -7.60 17.02
CA ALA A 323 25.12 -7.30 16.32
C ALA A 323 25.52 -5.81 16.45
N ALA A 324 24.56 -4.89 16.39
CA ALA A 324 24.81 -3.47 16.60
C ALA A 324 25.12 -3.13 18.07
N ALA A 325 24.54 -3.84 19.04
CA ALA A 325 24.88 -3.72 20.46
C ALA A 325 26.27 -4.31 20.76
N ALA A 326 26.66 -5.41 20.12
CA ALA A 326 28.03 -5.95 20.21
C ALA A 326 29.07 -4.99 19.59
N ALA A 327 28.75 -4.39 18.44
CA ALA A 327 29.60 -3.38 17.80
C ALA A 327 29.65 -2.05 18.60
N ALA A 328 28.54 -1.66 19.23
CA ALA A 328 28.48 -0.49 20.10
C ALA A 328 29.18 -0.72 21.45
N ALA A 329 29.15 -1.94 22.01
CA ALA A 329 29.94 -2.31 23.18
C ALA A 329 31.45 -2.32 22.87
N ALA A 330 31.84 -2.77 21.68
CA ALA A 330 33.22 -2.67 21.20
C ALA A 330 33.65 -1.20 20.97
N ALA A 331 32.76 -0.35 20.46
CA ALA A 331 33.01 1.08 20.27
C ALA A 331 33.01 1.86 21.61
N ALA A 332 32.19 1.47 22.59
CA ALA A 332 32.18 2.05 23.93
C ALA A 332 33.43 1.67 24.73
N ALA A 333 33.95 0.44 24.57
CA ALA A 333 35.26 0.07 25.08
C ALA A 333 36.38 0.92 24.46
N ALA A 334 36.30 1.24 23.17
CA ALA A 334 37.24 2.14 22.50
C ALA A 334 37.08 3.62 22.91
N ALA A 335 35.85 4.08 23.20
CA ALA A 335 35.56 5.45 23.64
C ALA A 335 35.98 5.70 25.10
N SER A 336 35.89 4.69 25.97
CA SER A 336 36.39 4.77 27.36
C SER A 336 37.92 4.93 27.44
N ALA A 337 38.64 4.71 26.34
CA ALA A 337 40.07 4.98 26.22
C ALA A 337 40.38 6.40 25.70
N GLY A 338 39.36 7.20 25.32
CA GLY A 338 39.54 8.45 24.56
C GLY A 338 38.99 9.73 25.19
N GLU A 339 38.34 9.70 26.36
CA GLU A 339 37.78 10.90 26.99
C GLU A 339 38.78 11.65 27.89
N GLN A 340 39.63 12.45 27.26
CA GLN A 340 40.05 13.75 27.82
C GLN A 340 39.82 14.84 26.75
N ALA A 341 38.90 15.76 27.06
CA ALA A 341 38.81 17.16 26.64
C ALA A 341 37.48 17.60 25.97
N GLY A 342 36.82 18.60 26.59
CA GLY A 342 36.29 19.78 25.88
C GLY A 342 34.79 20.02 25.89
N GLU A 343 34.36 21.02 26.67
CA GLU A 343 32.98 21.55 26.85
C GLU A 343 32.43 22.38 25.65
N ALA A 344 31.09 22.43 25.53
CA ALA A 344 30.24 23.66 25.49
C ALA A 344 28.94 23.50 24.64
N GLY A 345 27.81 24.04 25.15
CA GLY A 345 26.68 24.50 24.33
C GLY A 345 25.27 24.15 24.81
N GLU A 346 24.61 25.09 25.48
CA GLU A 346 23.19 25.05 25.89
C GLU A 346 22.24 24.98 24.67
N ARG A 347 21.75 23.78 24.36
CA ARG A 347 20.55 23.57 23.54
C ARG A 347 19.44 23.03 24.43
N SER A 348 18.34 23.80 24.49
CA SER A 348 17.05 23.60 25.17
C SER A 348 16.87 22.24 25.86
N GLU A 349 16.77 22.26 27.18
CA GLU A 349 16.50 21.12 28.07
C GLU A 349 15.32 20.24 27.62
N ALA A 350 14.37 20.79 26.87
CA ALA A 350 13.24 20.03 26.31
C ALA A 350 13.64 19.10 25.13
N ALA A 351 14.65 19.46 24.33
CA ALA A 351 15.21 18.56 23.31
C ALA A 351 16.08 17.48 23.95
N LYS A 352 16.79 17.83 25.04
CA LYS A 352 17.51 16.88 25.89
C LYS A 352 16.54 15.94 26.62
N ALA A 353 15.36 16.39 27.04
CA ALA A 353 14.34 15.56 27.69
C ALA A 353 13.69 14.55 26.73
N VAL A 354 13.48 14.91 25.45
CA VAL A 354 13.05 13.95 24.41
C VAL A 354 14.15 12.94 24.13
N ALA A 355 15.40 13.39 23.97
CA ALA A 355 16.54 12.51 23.76
C ALA A 355 16.84 11.62 24.99
N ALA A 356 16.62 12.11 26.21
CA ALA A 356 16.80 11.39 27.46
C ALA A 356 15.65 10.41 27.73
N ALA A 357 14.41 10.75 27.35
CA ALA A 357 13.31 9.80 27.33
C ALA A 357 13.53 8.70 26.27
N ASP A 358 14.10 9.04 25.12
CA ASP A 358 14.53 8.09 24.09
C ASP A 358 15.74 7.23 24.55
N ALA A 359 16.63 7.77 25.40
CA ALA A 359 17.79 7.05 25.96
C ALA A 359 17.42 6.14 27.16
N ALA A 360 16.58 6.60 28.09
CA ALA A 360 16.06 5.78 29.19
C ALA A 360 15.14 4.66 28.67
N ALA A 361 14.40 4.92 27.59
CA ALA A 361 13.67 3.87 26.88
C ALA A 361 14.59 2.88 26.14
N ALA A 362 15.85 3.24 25.86
CA ALA A 362 16.84 2.36 25.23
C ALA A 362 17.46 1.37 26.22
N GLU A 363 17.70 1.77 27.48
CA GLU A 363 18.19 0.87 28.55
C GLU A 363 17.14 -0.19 28.94
N VAL A 364 15.88 0.22 29.09
CA VAL A 364 14.75 -0.71 29.36
C VAL A 364 14.49 -1.62 28.16
N ALA A 365 14.75 -1.15 26.94
CA ALA A 365 14.67 -1.98 25.73
C ALA A 365 15.85 -2.98 25.60
N ALA A 366 17.02 -2.69 26.19
CA ALA A 366 18.16 -3.60 26.20
C ALA A 366 17.93 -4.81 27.12
N ALA A 367 17.27 -4.61 28.27
CA ALA A 367 16.87 -5.70 29.17
C ALA A 367 15.75 -6.57 28.59
N ALA A 368 14.79 -5.98 27.87
CA ALA A 368 13.76 -6.71 27.14
C ALA A 368 14.36 -7.53 25.96
N ALA A 369 15.36 -7.00 25.26
CA ALA A 369 16.00 -7.67 24.13
C ALA A 369 16.74 -8.97 24.49
N ALA A 370 17.29 -9.09 25.71
CA ALA A 370 17.91 -10.33 26.18
C ALA A 370 16.89 -11.45 26.45
N ALA A 371 15.69 -11.09 26.91
CA ALA A 371 14.58 -12.01 27.09
C ALA A 371 13.94 -12.43 25.76
N ASP A 372 13.87 -11.50 24.81
CA ASP A 372 13.32 -11.71 23.48
C ASP A 372 14.16 -12.69 22.63
N ALA A 373 15.48 -12.73 22.83
CA ALA A 373 16.37 -13.67 22.14
C ALA A 373 16.07 -15.15 22.50
N ALA A 374 15.74 -15.43 23.76
CA ALA A 374 15.38 -16.77 24.22
C ALA A 374 14.00 -17.22 23.70
N ILE A 375 13.07 -16.27 23.53
CA ILE A 375 11.72 -16.54 23.00
C ILE A 375 11.77 -16.80 21.50
N LEU A 376 12.72 -16.18 20.79
CA LEU A 376 12.92 -16.33 19.35
C LEU A 376 13.42 -17.71 18.96
N GLU A 377 14.42 -18.23 19.68
CA GLU A 377 14.89 -19.62 19.47
C GLU A 377 13.77 -20.63 19.75
N ALA A 378 12.93 -20.36 20.76
CA ALA A 378 11.76 -21.18 21.06
C ALA A 378 10.68 -21.10 19.96
N ALA A 379 10.45 -19.92 19.36
CA ALA A 379 9.46 -19.72 18.30
C ALA A 379 9.92 -20.27 16.93
N GLU A 380 11.21 -20.21 16.62
CA GLU A 380 11.79 -20.85 15.43
C GLU A 380 11.77 -22.38 15.56
N ALA A 381 12.05 -22.92 16.74
CA ALA A 381 11.90 -24.35 17.05
C ALA A 381 10.43 -24.80 16.94
N ALA A 382 9.46 -23.99 17.40
CA ALA A 382 8.03 -24.30 17.27
C ALA A 382 7.51 -24.22 15.82
N ALA A 383 8.06 -23.31 15.00
CA ALA A 383 7.74 -23.21 13.57
C ALA A 383 8.33 -24.38 12.75
N ALA A 384 9.52 -24.86 13.12
CA ALA A 384 10.10 -26.08 12.55
C ALA A 384 9.28 -27.34 12.93
N ALA A 385 8.59 -27.31 14.08
CA ALA A 385 7.69 -28.37 14.55
C ALA A 385 6.26 -28.30 13.99
N GLY A 386 5.97 -27.39 13.04
CA GLY A 386 4.68 -27.33 12.35
C GLY A 386 3.52 -26.71 13.14
N GLN A 387 3.79 -26.00 14.25
CA GLN A 387 2.76 -25.24 14.96
C GLN A 387 2.48 -23.92 14.23
N PRO A 388 1.20 -23.53 14.01
CA PRO A 388 0.88 -22.26 13.35
C PRO A 388 1.43 -21.10 14.19
N ARG A 389 2.28 -20.26 13.57
CA ARG A 389 2.86 -19.06 14.21
C ARG A 389 1.76 -18.29 14.94
N GLY A 390 1.98 -17.95 16.22
CA GLY A 390 1.01 -17.27 17.08
C GLY A 390 0.71 -15.85 16.60
N PHE A 391 -0.21 -15.70 15.66
CA PHE A 391 -0.61 -14.41 15.12
C PHE A 391 -1.61 -13.71 16.05
N VAL A 392 -1.24 -12.54 16.58
CA VAL A 392 -2.05 -11.79 17.55
C VAL A 392 -2.69 -10.54 16.91
N PRO A 393 -4.03 -10.35 17.03
CA PRO A 393 -4.69 -9.15 16.52
C PRO A 393 -4.21 -7.84 17.10
N ALA A 394 -4.30 -6.76 16.33
CA ALA A 394 -3.88 -5.42 16.75
C ALA A 394 -4.53 -4.97 18.06
N THR A 395 -5.85 -5.17 18.16
CA THR A 395 -6.65 -4.87 19.35
C THR A 395 -6.18 -5.65 20.57
N LEU A 396 -5.90 -6.94 20.44
CA LEU A 396 -5.43 -7.77 21.54
C LEU A 396 -4.03 -7.32 22.01
N ARG A 397 -3.16 -6.88 21.10
CA ARG A 397 -1.86 -6.29 21.47
C ARG A 397 -2.03 -5.02 22.28
N CYS A 398 -2.91 -4.13 21.85
CA CYS A 398 -3.20 -2.90 22.56
C CYS A 398 -3.84 -3.17 23.94
N SER A 399 -4.67 -4.20 24.07
CA SER A 399 -5.24 -4.62 25.36
C SER A 399 -4.17 -5.17 26.29
N ARG A 400 -3.23 -5.97 25.78
CA ARG A 400 -2.07 -6.45 26.55
C ARG A 400 -1.16 -5.31 27.00
N ALA A 401 -1.01 -4.27 26.18
CA ALA A 401 -0.32 -3.06 26.55
C ALA A 401 -1.07 -2.23 27.61
N GLY A 402 -2.32 -2.56 27.98
CA GLY A 402 -3.09 -1.87 29.03
C GLY A 402 -3.87 -0.65 28.54
N ALA A 403 -3.93 -0.40 27.23
CA ALA A 403 -4.71 0.71 26.69
C ALA A 403 -6.21 0.39 26.67
N GLN A 404 -7.04 1.30 27.20
CA GLN A 404 -8.49 1.17 27.13
C GLN A 404 -8.96 1.50 25.71
N GLN A 405 -9.54 0.51 25.02
CA GLN A 405 -9.99 0.67 23.64
C GLN A 405 -11.51 0.79 23.59
N LEU A 406 -11.98 1.91 23.05
CA LEU A 406 -13.37 2.29 22.96
C LEU A 406 -13.77 2.42 21.48
N PHE A 407 -14.96 1.93 21.14
CA PHE A 407 -15.51 1.94 19.79
C PHE A 407 -16.91 2.55 19.83
N CYS A 408 -17.22 3.42 18.86
CA CYS A 408 -18.53 4.05 18.74
C CYS A 408 -19.03 3.99 17.29
N LEU A 409 -20.22 3.38 17.12
CA LEU A 409 -20.89 3.28 15.84
C LEU A 409 -21.69 4.56 15.54
N VAL A 410 -21.35 5.23 14.45
CA VAL A 410 -22.03 6.43 13.96
C VAL A 410 -23.01 6.07 12.84
N SER A 411 -24.20 6.68 12.88
CA SER A 411 -25.23 6.48 11.86
C SER A 411 -24.80 7.10 10.52
N CYS A 412 -24.86 6.33 9.44
CA CYS A 412 -24.61 6.82 8.09
C CYS A 412 -25.61 6.18 7.13
N LYS A 413 -26.19 6.98 6.22
CA LYS A 413 -27.21 6.50 5.25
C LYS A 413 -26.59 5.97 3.96
N ALA A 414 -25.46 6.55 3.51
CA ALA A 414 -24.86 6.21 2.23
C ALA A 414 -23.33 6.20 2.30
N PHE A 415 -22.69 5.29 1.56
CA PHE A 415 -21.24 5.15 1.52
C PHE A 415 -20.50 6.47 1.23
N LYS A 416 -21.02 7.28 0.29
CA LYS A 416 -20.45 8.59 -0.10
C LYS A 416 -20.38 9.59 1.07
N HIS A 417 -21.28 9.49 2.05
CA HIS A 417 -21.37 10.41 3.17
C HIS A 417 -20.62 9.94 4.42
N THR A 418 -20.04 8.73 4.40
CA THR A 418 -19.33 8.12 5.54
C THR A 418 -18.43 9.08 6.30
N GLN A 419 -17.50 9.76 5.61
CA GLN A 419 -16.55 10.67 6.25
C GLN A 419 -17.19 11.99 6.70
N ARG A 420 -18.20 12.47 5.97
CA ARG A 420 -18.92 13.70 6.32
C ARG A 420 -19.73 13.50 7.59
N ASP A 421 -20.44 12.39 7.69
CA ASP A 421 -21.30 12.07 8.84
C ASP A 421 -20.46 11.84 10.11
N LEU A 422 -19.30 11.19 9.99
CA LEU A 422 -18.34 11.04 11.10
C LEU A 422 -17.85 12.40 11.63
N ILE A 423 -17.45 13.30 10.73
CA ILE A 423 -16.99 14.65 11.11
C ILE A 423 -18.14 15.44 11.74
N ASN A 424 -19.33 15.41 11.14
CA ASN A 424 -20.49 16.14 11.67
C ASN A 424 -20.84 15.67 13.09
N TYR A 425 -20.88 14.35 13.32
CA TYR A 425 -21.11 13.77 14.63
C TYR A 425 -20.02 14.17 15.63
N PHE A 426 -18.75 14.16 15.20
CA PHE A 426 -17.64 14.59 16.03
C PHE A 426 -17.76 16.07 16.41
N CYS A 427 -18.05 16.95 15.45
CA CYS A 427 -18.24 18.38 15.69
C CYS A 427 -19.41 18.69 16.62
N SER A 428 -20.53 17.97 16.50
CA SER A 428 -21.72 18.25 17.33
C SER A 428 -21.57 17.72 18.76
N ASN A 429 -21.00 16.53 18.94
CA ASN A 429 -21.11 15.80 20.21
C ASN A 429 -19.79 15.75 20.99
N VAL A 430 -18.65 15.79 20.30
CA VAL A 430 -17.33 15.51 20.90
C VAL A 430 -16.52 16.80 21.00
N LEU A 431 -16.54 17.61 19.95
CA LEU A 431 -15.78 18.85 19.87
C LEU A 431 -16.08 19.85 21.01
N PRO A 432 -17.35 20.04 21.46
CA PRO A 432 -17.64 20.93 22.59
C PRO A 432 -17.02 20.44 23.91
N THR A 433 -16.78 19.13 24.04
CA THR A 433 -16.13 18.55 25.23
C THR A 433 -14.60 18.65 25.17
N LEU A 434 -14.04 18.94 23.99
CA LEU A 434 -12.61 19.06 23.72
C LEU A 434 -12.15 20.51 23.90
N GLY A 435 -12.11 21.00 25.15
CA GLY A 435 -11.75 22.41 25.42
C GLY A 435 -10.87 22.66 26.66
N GLY A 436 -10.68 21.66 27.53
CA GLY A 436 -9.83 21.83 28.70
C GLY A 436 -8.35 21.84 28.34
N ALA A 437 -7.55 22.75 28.91
CA ALA A 437 -6.10 22.81 28.73
C ALA A 437 -5.37 21.49 29.10
N ALA A 438 -5.98 20.65 29.94
CA ALA A 438 -5.47 19.33 30.32
C ALA A 438 -5.78 18.20 29.32
N SER A 439 -6.63 18.47 28.31
CA SER A 439 -7.11 17.52 27.31
C SER A 439 -6.09 17.38 26.17
N ARG A 440 -4.95 16.72 26.44
CA ARG A 440 -3.96 16.40 25.41
C ARG A 440 -4.48 15.29 24.49
N VAL A 441 -5.06 15.66 23.36
CA VAL A 441 -5.76 14.75 22.45
C VAL A 441 -5.04 14.65 21.12
N LEU A 442 -4.75 13.42 20.72
CA LEU A 442 -4.27 13.09 19.39
C LEU A 442 -5.45 12.65 18.52
N LEU A 443 -5.73 13.40 17.47
CA LEU A 443 -6.82 13.15 16.56
C LEU A 443 -6.29 12.57 15.24
N LEU A 444 -6.67 11.33 14.95
CA LEU A 444 -6.30 10.61 13.73
C LEU A 444 -7.42 10.69 12.69
N VAL A 445 -7.01 11.00 11.46
CA VAL A 445 -7.88 11.27 10.32
C VAL A 445 -7.43 10.42 9.13
N ASN A 446 -8.34 9.94 8.29
CA ASN A 446 -7.95 9.05 7.18
C ASN A 446 -7.52 9.79 5.90
N SER A 447 -7.97 11.02 5.70
CA SER A 447 -7.66 11.86 4.53
C SER A 447 -7.27 13.28 4.91
N TYR A 448 -6.38 13.90 4.13
CA TYR A 448 -6.04 15.31 4.30
C TYR A 448 -7.26 16.24 4.12
N LEU A 449 -8.21 15.87 3.26
CA LEU A 449 -9.43 16.66 3.04
C LEU A 449 -10.28 16.81 4.31
N GLU A 450 -10.23 15.81 5.19
CA GLU A 450 -10.95 15.83 6.48
C GLU A 450 -10.30 16.83 7.44
N ILE A 451 -8.97 16.99 7.42
CA ILE A 451 -8.28 18.06 8.18
C ILE A 451 -8.78 19.43 7.73
N CYS A 452 -8.96 19.66 6.42
CA CYS A 452 -9.49 20.93 5.92
C CYS A 452 -10.89 21.24 6.46
N ARG A 453 -11.76 20.22 6.60
CA ARG A 453 -13.11 20.39 7.17
C ARG A 453 -13.08 20.65 8.68
N LEU A 454 -12.27 19.89 9.41
CA LEU A 454 -12.10 20.05 10.86
C LEU A 454 -11.53 21.43 11.23
N ARG A 455 -10.65 21.99 10.39
CA ARG A 455 -10.08 23.33 10.62
C ARG A 455 -11.14 24.43 10.70
N VAL A 456 -12.25 24.30 9.98
CA VAL A 456 -13.35 25.27 10.03
C VAL A 456 -14.06 25.15 11.38
N ALA A 457 -14.48 23.93 11.74
CA ALA A 457 -15.17 23.67 13.01
C ALA A 457 -14.31 24.01 14.24
N LEU A 458 -13.02 23.67 14.23
CA LEU A 458 -12.10 23.99 15.34
C LEU A 458 -11.91 25.49 15.55
N LYS A 459 -11.96 26.29 14.47
CA LYS A 459 -11.91 27.76 14.56
C LYS A 459 -13.20 28.32 15.15
N GLU A 460 -14.36 27.78 14.77
CA GLU A 460 -15.66 28.19 15.31
C GLU A 460 -15.75 27.94 16.83
N HIS A 461 -15.15 26.86 17.32
CA HIS A 461 -15.09 26.53 18.75
C HIS A 461 -13.88 27.12 19.50
N CYS A 462 -13.06 27.96 18.85
CA CYS A 462 -11.87 28.60 19.44
C CYS A 462 -10.86 27.62 20.10
N ILE A 463 -10.73 26.40 19.55
CA ILE A 463 -9.81 25.38 20.10
C ILE A 463 -8.42 25.55 19.48
N SER A 464 -7.39 25.62 20.32
CA SER A 464 -5.99 25.63 19.85
C SER A 464 -5.58 24.24 19.34
N TYR A 465 -5.08 24.16 18.10
CA TYR A 465 -4.66 22.90 17.49
C TYR A 465 -3.39 23.05 16.65
N THR A 466 -2.67 21.94 16.52
CA THR A 466 -1.54 21.79 15.58
C THR A 466 -1.82 20.63 14.61
N THR A 467 -1.13 20.62 13.47
CA THR A 467 -1.36 19.60 12.43
C THR A 467 -0.04 18.96 11.99
N CYS A 468 -0.04 17.64 11.85
CA CYS A 468 1.07 16.82 11.37
C CYS A 468 0.57 15.94 10.21
N HIS A 469 0.94 16.31 8.99
CA HIS A 469 0.46 15.66 7.77
C HIS A 469 1.55 15.67 6.69
N GLU A 470 1.33 14.95 5.60
CA GLU A 470 2.34 14.59 4.59
C GLU A 470 2.97 15.80 3.89
N TYR A 471 2.22 16.87 3.73
CA TYR A 471 2.65 18.10 3.04
C TYR A 471 3.40 19.09 3.95
N THR A 472 3.52 18.77 5.24
CA THR A 472 4.20 19.66 6.20
C THR A 472 5.71 19.49 6.12
N SER A 473 6.45 20.60 6.10
CA SER A 473 7.92 20.56 6.14
C SER A 473 8.44 20.01 7.47
N ASN A 474 9.60 19.37 7.45
CA ASN A 474 10.20 18.76 8.65
C ASN A 474 10.39 19.76 9.81
N ALA A 475 10.78 21.01 9.52
CA ALA A 475 10.92 22.04 10.54
C ALA A 475 9.61 22.35 11.27
N LYS A 476 8.49 22.43 10.53
CA LYS A 476 7.16 22.64 11.11
C LYS A 476 6.69 21.41 11.89
N LEU A 477 6.97 20.21 11.40
CA LEU A 477 6.67 18.95 12.10
C LEU A 477 7.40 18.87 13.44
N SER A 478 8.69 19.19 13.49
CA SER A 478 9.47 19.19 14.74
C SER A 478 8.91 20.18 15.77
N ARG A 479 8.55 21.39 15.33
CA ARG A 479 7.93 22.41 16.20
C ARG A 479 6.55 21.95 16.72
N ALA A 480 5.70 21.42 15.85
CA ALA A 480 4.38 20.93 16.23
C ALA A 480 4.46 19.78 17.25
N ARG A 481 5.37 18.82 17.03
CA ARG A 481 5.60 17.71 17.97
C ARG A 481 6.11 18.21 19.33
N GLN A 482 7.06 19.14 19.33
CA GLN A 482 7.61 19.69 20.56
C GLN A 482 6.56 20.48 21.36
N SER A 483 5.76 21.30 20.67
CA SER A 483 4.68 22.08 21.30
C SER A 483 3.58 21.18 21.88
N PHE A 484 3.22 20.10 21.19
CA PHE A 484 2.28 19.10 21.70
C PHE A 484 2.82 18.34 22.91
N LEU A 485 4.11 17.95 22.89
CA LEU A 485 4.73 17.24 24.00
C LEU A 485 4.80 18.09 25.28
N LYS A 486 5.19 19.35 25.15
CA LYS A 486 5.18 20.33 26.25
C LYS A 486 3.78 20.54 26.80
N GLY A 487 2.77 20.40 25.92
CA GLY A 487 1.37 20.63 26.25
C GLY A 487 0.93 22.07 26.03
N ASP A 488 1.70 22.86 25.27
CA ASP A 488 1.33 24.23 24.89
C ASP A 488 0.06 24.23 24.01
N VAL A 489 -0.11 23.15 23.23
CA VAL A 489 -1.25 22.95 22.35
C VAL A 489 -2.01 21.68 22.78
N PRO A 490 -3.32 21.77 23.08
CA PRO A 490 -4.10 20.64 23.58
C PRO A 490 -4.41 19.59 22.51
N VAL A 491 -4.61 20.00 21.25
CA VAL A 491 -5.02 19.08 20.17
C VAL A 491 -3.96 18.99 19.08
N LEU A 492 -3.56 17.76 18.75
CA LEU A 492 -2.72 17.46 17.58
C LEU A 492 -3.52 16.63 16.57
N ILE A 493 -3.63 17.11 15.34
CA ILE A 493 -4.32 16.40 14.26
C ILE A 493 -3.30 15.75 13.35
N THR A 494 -3.49 14.47 13.03
CA THR A 494 -2.63 13.72 12.12
C THR A 494 -3.40 12.84 11.14
N THR A 495 -2.73 12.40 10.07
CA THR A 495 -3.32 11.53 9.05
C THR A 495 -2.77 10.10 9.13
N SER A 496 -3.61 9.11 8.83
CA SER A 496 -3.21 7.70 8.75
C SER A 496 -2.06 7.46 7.78
N ARG A 497 -2.06 8.15 6.63
CA ARG A 497 -0.99 8.06 5.64
C ARG A 497 0.33 8.67 6.16
N PHE A 498 0.30 9.82 6.84
CA PHE A 498 1.48 10.39 7.48
C PHE A 498 2.08 9.42 8.51
N CYS A 499 1.23 8.84 9.36
CA CYS A 499 1.66 7.85 10.35
C CYS A 499 2.27 6.61 9.68
N PHE A 500 1.73 6.14 8.56
CA PHE A 500 2.26 5.01 7.81
C PHE A 500 3.69 5.25 7.27
N TYR A 501 3.92 6.36 6.56
CA TYR A 501 5.20 6.66 5.90
C TYR A 501 6.28 7.21 6.84
N ARG A 502 5.90 7.98 7.86
CA ARG A 502 6.87 8.65 8.74
C ARG A 502 7.01 7.97 10.09
N ARG A 503 6.03 7.17 10.54
CA ARG A 503 5.98 6.44 11.84
C ARG A 503 6.47 7.23 13.06
N TYR A 504 6.29 8.56 13.08
CA TYR A 504 6.85 9.36 14.17
C TYR A 504 6.15 9.05 15.49
N ARG A 505 6.93 9.09 16.57
CA ARG A 505 6.41 9.12 17.94
C ARG A 505 5.73 10.44 18.21
N LEU A 506 4.42 10.39 18.43
CA LEU A 506 3.59 11.54 18.78
C LEU A 506 3.30 11.50 20.29
N CYS A 507 4.36 11.57 21.09
CA CYS A 507 4.28 11.49 22.55
C CYS A 507 3.52 12.68 23.15
N GLY A 508 2.86 12.44 24.29
CA GLY A 508 2.18 13.47 25.08
C GLY A 508 0.65 13.38 25.05
N ALA A 509 0.07 12.48 24.26
CA ALA A 509 -1.38 12.30 24.18
C ALA A 509 -1.92 11.52 25.39
N LYS A 510 -2.96 12.01 26.06
CA LYS A 510 -3.68 11.25 27.10
C LYS A 510 -4.82 10.42 26.51
N ARG A 511 -5.39 10.90 25.39
CA ARG A 511 -6.48 10.26 24.67
C ARG A 511 -6.21 10.33 23.17
N ILE A 512 -6.46 9.22 22.48
CA ILE A 512 -6.40 9.13 21.02
C ILE A 512 -7.83 9.04 20.51
N ILE A 513 -8.20 9.88 19.54
CA ILE A 513 -9.50 9.84 18.87
C ILE A 513 -9.27 9.55 17.39
N MET A 514 -9.85 8.47 16.87
CA MET A 514 -9.74 8.08 15.47
C MET A 514 -11.08 8.30 14.77
N LEU A 515 -11.09 9.14 13.72
CA LEU A 515 -12.25 9.38 12.88
C LEU A 515 -12.28 8.38 11.72
N GLY A 516 -12.61 7.13 12.07
CA GLY A 516 -12.51 5.97 11.20
C GLY A 516 -11.35 5.06 11.60
N PRO A 517 -11.42 3.76 11.25
CA PRO A 517 -10.30 2.86 11.46
C PRO A 517 -9.09 3.30 10.61
N PRO A 518 -7.85 3.22 11.14
CA PRO A 518 -6.65 3.56 10.40
C PRO A 518 -6.45 2.68 9.16
N CYS A 519 -5.57 3.12 8.26
CA CYS A 519 -5.29 2.42 7.00
C CYS A 519 -4.60 1.05 7.15
N SER A 520 -3.99 0.80 8.31
CA SER A 520 -3.30 -0.44 8.62
C SER A 520 -3.35 -0.73 10.11
N ALA A 521 -3.34 -2.01 10.44
CA ALA A 521 -3.30 -2.51 11.80
C ALA A 521 -2.03 -2.08 12.54
N GLU A 522 -0.92 -1.98 11.82
CA GLU A 522 0.36 -1.57 12.37
C GLU A 522 0.38 -0.11 12.80
N VAL A 523 -0.28 0.78 12.04
CA VAL A 523 -0.42 2.20 12.42
C VAL A 523 -1.27 2.31 13.69
N TYR A 524 -2.31 1.48 13.83
CA TYR A 524 -3.10 1.41 15.06
C TYR A 524 -2.22 1.06 16.26
N VAL A 525 -1.51 -0.08 16.20
CA VAL A 525 -0.64 -0.53 17.29
C VAL A 525 0.39 0.53 17.65
N HIS A 526 1.11 1.05 16.65
CA HIS A 526 2.15 2.07 16.87
C HIS A 526 1.59 3.33 17.55
N LEU A 527 0.42 3.83 17.13
CA LEU A 527 -0.16 5.01 17.76
C LEU A 527 -0.52 4.76 19.21
N VAL A 528 -1.13 3.61 19.51
CA VAL A 528 -1.54 3.26 20.88
C VAL A 528 -0.33 3.05 21.78
N THR A 529 0.70 2.34 21.33
CA THR A 529 1.86 2.01 22.16
C THR A 529 2.83 3.17 22.35
N GLU A 530 3.02 4.03 21.33
CA GLU A 530 4.06 5.06 21.36
C GLU A 530 3.54 6.48 21.65
N SER A 531 2.24 6.75 21.48
CA SER A 531 1.70 8.12 21.66
C SER A 531 1.10 8.37 23.04
N LEU A 532 0.60 7.31 23.69
CA LEU A 532 0.04 7.35 25.04
C LEU A 532 1.17 7.26 26.10
N PRO A 533 0.96 7.80 27.32
CA PRO A 533 1.97 7.76 28.37
C PRO A 533 2.17 6.35 28.90
N ALA A 534 3.40 6.03 29.29
CA ALA A 534 3.70 4.83 30.05
C ALA A 534 3.04 4.90 31.44
N ALA A 535 2.48 3.79 31.91
CA ALA A 535 1.90 3.65 33.24
C ALA A 535 3.00 3.71 34.31
N ALA A 536 2.78 4.44 35.40
CA ALA A 536 3.74 4.62 36.49
C ALA A 536 4.18 3.29 37.13
N ASP A 537 3.29 2.29 37.20
CA ASP A 537 3.57 0.95 37.75
C ASP A 537 4.44 0.08 36.82
N GLY A 538 4.61 0.49 35.55
CA GLY A 538 5.43 -0.22 34.58
C GLY A 538 6.93 -0.21 34.92
N ALA A 539 7.42 0.87 35.54
CA ALA A 539 8.81 0.95 35.99
C ALA A 539 9.10 -0.01 37.17
N ALA A 540 8.16 -0.13 38.11
CA ALA A 540 8.27 -1.04 39.26
C ALA A 540 8.06 -2.52 38.86
N ALA A 541 7.12 -2.80 37.95
CA ALA A 541 6.87 -4.14 37.45
C ALA A 541 7.95 -4.65 36.47
N ALA A 542 8.56 -3.76 35.66
CA ALA A 542 9.71 -4.10 34.82
C ALA A 542 10.93 -4.48 35.67
N ALA A 543 11.16 -3.78 36.79
CA ALA A 543 12.20 -4.11 37.74
C ALA A 543 11.97 -5.47 38.44
N ALA A 544 10.71 -5.82 38.75
CA ALA A 544 10.36 -7.12 39.34
C ALA A 544 10.38 -8.30 38.34
N ALA A 545 10.02 -8.07 37.08
CA ALA A 545 10.06 -9.09 36.02
C ALA A 545 11.50 -9.45 35.59
N ALA A 546 12.43 -8.50 35.69
CA ALA A 546 13.86 -8.76 35.47
C ALA A 546 14.46 -9.77 36.46
N ALA A 547 13.87 -9.92 37.66
CA ALA A 547 14.36 -10.82 38.71
C ALA A 547 13.88 -12.29 38.56
N THR A 548 12.90 -12.57 37.70
CA THR A 548 12.21 -13.89 37.65
C THR A 548 12.26 -14.58 36.29
N GLY A 549 13.00 -14.05 35.31
CA GLY A 549 13.20 -14.69 34.00
C GLY A 549 11.94 -14.76 33.11
N ALA A 550 10.79 -14.27 33.56
CA ALA A 550 9.55 -14.16 32.79
C ALA A 550 9.44 -12.79 32.09
N ALA A 551 10.44 -12.44 31.28
CA ALA A 551 10.59 -11.08 30.77
C ALA A 551 9.84 -10.78 29.44
N ALA A 552 9.14 -11.76 28.86
CA ALA A 552 8.39 -11.62 27.59
C ALA A 552 7.18 -10.67 27.63
N ALA A 553 6.60 -10.44 28.81
CA ALA A 553 5.24 -9.87 28.92
C ALA A 553 5.20 -8.45 29.49
N ALA A 554 6.36 -7.87 29.86
CA ALA A 554 6.46 -6.62 30.59
C ALA A 554 6.91 -5.43 29.72
N THR A 555 6.60 -5.42 28.42
CA THR A 555 6.88 -4.25 27.58
C THR A 555 5.84 -3.16 27.82
N GLY A 556 6.23 -2.16 28.63
CA GLY A 556 5.64 -0.82 28.72
C GLY A 556 4.12 -0.77 28.77
N ARG A 557 3.52 -1.07 29.93
CA ARG A 557 2.10 -0.79 30.15
C ARG A 557 1.83 0.68 29.84
N VAL A 558 0.77 0.94 29.09
CA VAL A 558 0.34 2.24 28.63
C VAL A 558 -0.91 2.62 29.38
N GLN A 559 -0.99 3.87 29.83
CA GLN A 559 -2.16 4.41 30.51
C GLN A 559 -2.88 5.40 29.60
N GLY A 560 -4.09 5.08 29.16
CA GLY A 560 -4.88 6.00 28.33
C GLY A 560 -6.04 5.33 27.63
N SER A 561 -6.87 6.17 27.00
CA SER A 561 -8.05 5.74 26.26
C SER A 561 -7.89 6.02 24.76
N VAL A 562 -8.22 5.03 23.94
CA VAL A 562 -8.30 5.12 22.48
C VAL A 562 -9.75 5.03 22.10
N LEU A 563 -10.27 6.00 21.35
CA LEU A 563 -11.66 6.02 20.90
C LEU A 563 -11.71 6.01 19.38
N CYS A 564 -12.27 4.97 18.79
CA CYS A 564 -12.45 4.85 17.35
C CYS A 564 -13.93 5.03 16.98
N TYR A 565 -14.22 6.08 16.21
CA TYR A 565 -15.51 6.27 15.58
C TYR A 565 -15.52 5.54 14.24
N PHE A 566 -16.59 4.83 13.93
CA PHE A 566 -16.72 4.12 12.65
C PHE A 566 -18.18 4.09 12.21
N THR A 567 -18.41 3.84 10.92
CA THR A 567 -19.76 3.63 10.36
C THR A 567 -19.96 2.18 9.96
N ALA A 568 -21.21 1.82 9.67
CA ALA A 568 -21.55 0.47 9.19
C ALA A 568 -20.80 0.06 7.91
N PHE A 569 -20.36 1.03 7.11
CA PHE A 569 -19.64 0.78 5.84
C PHE A 569 -18.15 0.50 6.01
N GLN A 570 -17.60 0.61 7.22
CA GLN A 570 -16.16 0.47 7.49
C GLN A 570 -15.77 -0.88 8.12
N LEU A 571 -16.61 -1.91 7.97
CA LEU A 571 -16.36 -3.26 8.50
C LEU A 571 -14.97 -3.80 8.12
N GLN A 572 -14.57 -3.67 6.85
CA GLN A 572 -13.26 -4.15 6.38
C GLN A 572 -12.07 -3.46 7.04
N GLY A 573 -12.23 -2.19 7.46
CA GLY A 573 -11.20 -1.50 8.24
C GLY A 573 -11.13 -2.03 9.68
N LEU A 574 -12.25 -2.46 10.26
CA LEU A 574 -12.27 -3.11 11.57
C LEU A 574 -11.72 -4.54 11.51
N GLU A 575 -12.00 -5.28 10.44
CA GLU A 575 -11.45 -6.63 10.19
C GLU A 575 -9.91 -6.67 10.20
N GLN A 576 -9.26 -5.56 9.86
CA GLN A 576 -7.80 -5.43 9.94
C GLN A 576 -7.31 -5.26 11.39
N LEU A 577 -8.14 -4.74 12.30
CA LEU A 577 -7.77 -4.46 13.69
C LEU A 577 -8.12 -5.61 14.64
N MET A 578 -9.19 -6.32 14.35
CA MET A 578 -9.78 -7.32 15.23
C MET A 578 -10.40 -8.48 14.45
N PRO A 579 -10.57 -9.66 15.09
CA PRO A 579 -11.25 -10.79 14.47
C PRO A 579 -12.65 -10.43 13.96
N LEU A 580 -13.03 -11.02 12.83
CA LEU A 580 -14.32 -10.77 12.16
C LEU A 580 -15.52 -10.85 13.11
N ARG A 581 -15.53 -11.84 14.02
CA ARG A 581 -16.63 -12.01 14.98
C ARG A 581 -16.80 -10.79 15.89
N GLN A 582 -15.70 -10.23 16.39
CA GLN A 582 -15.75 -9.02 17.23
C GLN A 582 -16.16 -7.79 16.41
N ALA A 583 -15.66 -7.67 15.17
CA ALA A 583 -16.05 -6.57 14.28
C ALA A 583 -17.55 -6.58 13.95
N LEU A 584 -18.13 -7.77 13.72
CA LEU A 584 -19.58 -7.94 13.51
C LEU A 584 -20.39 -7.64 14.77
N GLN A 585 -19.90 -8.02 15.96
CA GLN A 585 -20.55 -7.66 17.22
C GLN A 585 -20.61 -6.13 17.40
N LEU A 586 -19.54 -5.41 17.09
CA LEU A 586 -19.53 -3.94 17.15
C LEU A 586 -20.55 -3.29 16.20
N LEU A 587 -20.87 -3.93 15.08
CA LEU A 587 -21.90 -3.43 14.14
C LEU A 587 -23.33 -3.63 14.63
N GLN A 588 -23.56 -4.62 15.50
CA GLN A 588 -24.89 -4.90 16.07
C GLN A 588 -25.21 -3.96 17.25
N MET A 589 -24.26 -3.14 17.70
CA MET A 589 -24.43 -2.26 18.84
C MET A 589 -25.34 -1.06 18.52
N PRO A 590 -26.06 -0.52 19.53
CA PRO A 590 -26.87 0.67 19.33
C PRO A 590 -25.99 1.87 18.93
N LYS A 591 -26.47 2.61 17.94
CA LYS A 591 -25.77 3.77 17.35
C LYS A 591 -25.53 4.83 18.43
N GLY A 592 -24.34 5.43 18.44
CA GLY A 592 -23.93 6.47 19.38
C GLY A 592 -23.52 5.98 20.77
N ARG A 593 -23.63 4.68 21.06
CA ARG A 593 -23.13 4.11 22.32
C ARG A 593 -21.64 3.77 22.20
N VAL A 594 -20.87 4.18 23.20
CA VAL A 594 -19.45 3.83 23.33
C VAL A 594 -19.33 2.47 23.99
N VAL A 595 -18.55 1.58 23.39
CA VAL A 595 -18.31 0.20 23.85
C VAL A 595 -16.83 0.02 24.08
N ALA A 596 -16.46 -0.50 25.25
CA ALA A 596 -15.09 -0.90 25.53
C ALA A 596 -14.84 -2.32 25.04
N LEU A 597 -13.73 -2.54 24.33
CA LEU A 597 -13.17 -3.88 24.16
C LEU A 597 -12.39 -4.22 25.42
N SER A 598 -12.74 -5.35 26.04
CA SER A 598 -12.02 -5.93 27.20
C SER A 598 -10.99 -6.94 26.73
#